data_AF-A0A947SRA2-F1
#
_entry.id   AF-A0A947SRA2-F1
#
_cell.length_a   1.000
_cell.length_b   1.000
_cell.length_c   1.000
_cell.angle_alpha   90.00
_cell.angle_beta   90.00
_cell.angle_gamma   90.00
#
_symmetry.space_group_name_H-M   'P 1'
#
loop_
_entity.id
_entity.type
_entity.pdbx_description
1 polymer ?
#
loop_
_entity_poly.entity_id
_entity_poly.type
_entity_poly.pdbx_seq_one_letter_code
_entity_poly.pdbx_strand_id
1 'polypeptide(L)'
;MTDKRICILGLGYVGLTLAVILAEAGLKVIGIEKNKEVAEALKQGKLHFYEKGLAGALRFALDNSFEICSTMNAVPSADVYIISVGTPVGEDRKPKLDDLINVSQDVGKVLKKGDLVCLRSTVAPTTTREIVMPILEKMSGLRAGYDFFLSFAPERAAEGKALEELKNLSQIIGGLNGTSASLTADIFNKIASKIIIVNSL
;
A
#
# COMPACT_ATOMS: atom_id res chain seq x y z
N MET A 1 -8.87 8.73 13.37
CA MET A 1 -7.79 8.02 12.65
C MET A 1 -7.29 6.78 13.40
N THR A 2 -7.31 6.75 14.74
CA THR A 2 -6.75 5.65 15.57
C THR A 2 -7.37 4.27 15.38
N ASP A 3 -8.58 4.16 14.82
CA ASP A 3 -9.24 2.88 14.54
C ASP A 3 -9.24 2.45 13.08
N LYS A 4 -8.60 3.22 12.18
CA LYS A 4 -8.56 2.83 10.77
C LYS A 4 -7.67 1.63 10.56
N ARG A 5 -8.16 0.68 9.75
CA ARG A 5 -7.42 -0.51 9.34
C ARG A 5 -6.84 -0.32 7.94
N ILE A 6 -5.55 -0.58 7.80
CA ILE A 6 -4.78 -0.38 6.57
C ILE A 6 -4.49 -1.75 5.94
N CYS A 7 -5.01 -1.98 4.74
CA CYS A 7 -4.71 -3.15 3.94
C CYS A 7 -3.60 -2.80 2.93
N ILE A 8 -2.48 -3.52 2.97
CA ILE A 8 -1.36 -3.37 2.04
C ILE A 8 -1.36 -4.56 1.08
N LEU A 9 -1.44 -4.27 -0.21
CA LEU A 9 -1.57 -5.29 -1.26
C LEU A 9 -0.24 -5.50 -1.96
N GLY A 10 0.34 -6.69 -1.74
CA GLY A 10 1.68 -7.09 -2.17
C GLY A 10 2.70 -6.92 -1.04
N LEU A 11 3.20 -8.02 -0.47
CA LEU A 11 4.22 -8.03 0.59
C LEU A 11 5.62 -8.31 0.04
N GLY A 12 5.90 -7.72 -1.13
CA GLY A 12 7.25 -7.55 -1.64
C GLY A 12 8.07 -6.58 -0.77
N TYR A 13 9.23 -6.18 -1.28
CA TYR A 13 10.16 -5.31 -0.55
C TYR A 13 9.50 -4.03 0.00
N VAL A 14 8.80 -3.29 -0.87
CA VAL A 14 8.13 -2.01 -0.52
C VAL A 14 6.95 -2.22 0.42
N GLY A 15 6.09 -3.20 0.13
CA GLY A 15 4.87 -3.40 0.91
C GLY A 15 5.15 -3.94 2.32
N LEU A 16 6.07 -4.89 2.46
CA LEU A 16 6.40 -5.47 3.75
C LEU A 16 7.12 -4.47 4.66
N THR A 17 8.07 -3.70 4.13
CA THR A 17 8.76 -2.65 4.91
C THR A 17 7.80 -1.56 5.39
N LEU A 18 6.86 -1.13 4.52
CA LEU A 18 5.82 -0.20 4.93
C LEU A 18 4.87 -0.79 5.99
N ALA A 19 4.47 -2.06 5.81
CA ALA A 19 3.56 -2.75 6.72
C ALA A 19 4.12 -2.82 8.14
N VAL A 20 5.39 -3.23 8.29
CA VAL A 20 6.00 -3.35 9.62
C VAL A 20 6.16 -1.99 10.29
N ILE A 21 6.50 -0.93 9.56
CA ILE A 21 6.69 0.41 10.15
C ILE A 21 5.34 1.00 10.57
N LEU A 22 4.28 0.83 9.77
CA LEU A 22 2.94 1.29 10.16
C LEU A 22 2.45 0.53 11.39
N ALA A 23 2.72 -0.78 11.49
CA ALA A 23 2.41 -1.57 12.68
C ALA A 23 3.24 -1.14 13.90
N GLU A 24 4.54 -0.87 13.75
CA GLU A 24 5.39 -0.29 14.81
C GLU A 24 4.86 1.06 15.31
N ALA A 25 4.23 1.85 14.44
CA ALA A 25 3.58 3.12 14.79
C ALA A 25 2.19 2.94 15.45
N GLY A 26 1.79 1.69 15.74
CA GLY A 26 0.55 1.35 16.44
C GLY A 26 -0.69 1.29 15.54
N LEU A 27 -0.53 1.26 14.21
CA LEU A 27 -1.65 1.13 13.28
C LEU A 27 -2.03 -0.34 13.08
N LYS A 28 -3.31 -0.60 12.84
CA LYS A 28 -3.82 -1.94 12.49
C LYS A 28 -3.57 -2.19 11.01
N VAL A 29 -2.68 -3.11 10.69
CA VAL A 29 -2.25 -3.42 9.33
C VAL A 29 -2.66 -4.83 8.95
N ILE A 30 -3.18 -4.99 7.74
CA ILE A 30 -3.35 -6.27 7.07
C ILE A 30 -2.46 -6.28 5.84
N GLY A 31 -1.67 -7.34 5.67
CA GLY A 31 -0.84 -7.56 4.51
C GLY A 31 -1.40 -8.64 3.61
N ILE A 32 -1.51 -8.38 2.31
CA ILE A 32 -1.97 -9.35 1.32
C ILE A 32 -0.79 -9.84 0.49
N GLU A 33 -0.56 -11.14 0.55
CA GLU A 33 0.46 -11.81 -0.25
C GLU A 33 -0.12 -13.00 -1.00
N LYS A 34 -0.23 -12.88 -2.33
CA LYS A 34 -0.86 -13.90 -3.17
C LYS A 34 -0.11 -15.22 -3.18
N ASN A 35 1.21 -15.19 -3.00
CA ASN A 35 2.03 -16.39 -2.90
C ASN A 35 1.83 -17.01 -1.51
N LYS A 36 1.15 -18.16 -1.44
CA LYS A 36 0.78 -18.79 -0.18
C LYS A 36 2.00 -19.22 0.62
N GLU A 37 3.03 -19.71 -0.05
CA GLU A 37 4.28 -20.13 0.58
C GLU A 37 4.98 -18.95 1.25
N VAL A 38 5.04 -17.79 0.57
CA VAL A 38 5.58 -16.55 1.13
C VAL A 38 4.72 -16.04 2.28
N ALA A 39 3.40 -16.04 2.13
CA ALA A 39 2.49 -15.60 3.19
C ALA A 39 2.65 -16.43 4.48
N GLU A 40 2.71 -17.76 4.37
CA GLU A 40 2.91 -18.66 5.51
C GLU A 40 4.32 -18.52 6.13
N ALA A 41 5.35 -18.32 5.31
CA ALA A 41 6.69 -18.01 5.81
C ALA A 41 6.70 -16.71 6.63
N LEU A 42 6.09 -15.64 6.10
CA LEU A 42 6.00 -14.36 6.78
C LEU A 42 5.22 -14.44 8.09
N LYS A 43 4.11 -15.19 8.15
CA LYS A 43 3.37 -15.45 9.41
C LYS A 43 4.23 -16.11 10.49
N GLN A 44 5.23 -16.89 10.09
CA GLN A 44 6.20 -17.51 10.99
C GLN A 44 7.40 -16.60 11.32
N GLY A 45 7.39 -15.34 10.85
CA GLY A 45 8.49 -14.40 11.00
C GLY A 45 9.68 -14.66 10.07
N LYS A 46 9.51 -15.49 9.03
CA LYS A 46 10.58 -15.81 8.06
C LYS A 46 10.48 -14.90 6.84
N LEU A 47 11.54 -14.15 6.59
CA LEU A 47 11.62 -13.23 5.45
C LEU A 47 11.97 -13.95 4.15
N HIS A 48 11.45 -13.44 3.03
CA HIS A 48 11.78 -13.88 1.67
C HIS A 48 12.82 -12.96 0.97
N PHE A 49 13.28 -11.91 1.65
CA PHE A 49 14.40 -11.06 1.27
C PHE A 49 15.12 -10.54 2.52
N TYR A 50 16.33 -10.00 2.34
CA TYR A 50 17.08 -9.36 3.42
C TYR A 50 16.85 -7.85 3.43
N GLU A 51 16.57 -7.30 4.62
CA GLU A 51 16.60 -5.87 4.90
C GLU A 51 17.06 -5.66 6.34
N LYS A 52 17.90 -4.65 6.57
CA LYS A 52 18.52 -4.42 7.89
C LYS A 52 17.43 -4.12 8.93
N GLY A 53 17.34 -4.98 9.96
CA GLY A 53 16.40 -4.83 11.07
C GLY A 53 14.99 -5.39 10.80
N LEU A 54 14.68 -5.80 9.57
CA LEU A 54 13.33 -6.22 9.20
C LEU A 54 12.84 -7.48 9.92
N ALA A 55 13.73 -8.43 10.23
CA ALA A 55 13.33 -9.66 10.91
C ALA A 55 12.77 -9.39 12.31
N GLY A 56 13.41 -8.50 13.07
CA GLY A 56 12.95 -8.08 14.39
C GLY A 56 11.67 -7.24 14.31
N ALA A 57 11.62 -6.29 13.37
CA ALA A 57 10.45 -5.45 13.14
C ALA A 57 9.21 -6.27 12.73
N LEU A 58 9.39 -7.27 11.86
CA LEU A 58 8.32 -8.18 11.47
C LEU A 58 7.80 -8.98 12.67
N ARG A 59 8.69 -9.53 13.49
CA ARG A 59 8.28 -10.29 14.68
C ARG A 59 7.47 -9.40 15.63
N PHE A 60 7.96 -8.20 15.92
CA PHE A 60 7.25 -7.22 16.72
C PHE A 60 5.88 -6.89 16.13
N ALA A 61 5.81 -6.62 14.82
CA ALA A 61 4.55 -6.28 14.14
C ALA A 61 3.52 -7.42 14.23
N LEU A 62 3.93 -8.67 13.99
CA LEU A 62 3.05 -9.85 14.05
C LEU A 62 2.51 -10.12 15.46
N ASP A 63 3.32 -9.88 16.49
CA ASP A 63 2.90 -10.04 17.89
C ASP A 63 1.96 -8.90 18.37
N ASN A 64 1.74 -7.87 17.54
CA ASN A 64 0.94 -6.70 17.87
C ASN A 64 -0.23 -6.47 16.89
N SER A 65 0.00 -5.71 15.82
CA SER A 65 -1.07 -5.12 15.00
C SER A 65 -0.93 -5.41 13.51
N PHE A 66 -0.17 -6.43 13.13
CA PHE A 66 0.00 -6.85 11.74
C PHE A 66 -0.52 -8.27 11.49
N GLU A 67 -1.55 -8.38 10.66
CA GLU A 67 -2.09 -9.66 10.20
C GLU A 67 -1.70 -9.90 8.73
N ILE A 68 -1.42 -11.15 8.36
CA ILE A 68 -1.08 -11.52 6.99
C ILE A 68 -2.13 -12.46 6.43
N CYS A 69 -2.66 -12.14 5.25
CA CYS A 69 -3.63 -12.94 4.53
C CYS A 69 -3.12 -13.25 3.11
N SER A 70 -3.54 -14.38 2.54
CA SER A 70 -3.16 -14.76 1.17
C SER A 70 -4.17 -14.32 0.11
N THR A 71 -5.30 -13.76 0.53
CA THR A 71 -6.38 -13.32 -0.36
C THR A 71 -7.21 -12.23 0.30
N MET A 72 -7.72 -11.31 -0.51
CA MET A 72 -8.65 -10.27 -0.09
C MET A 72 -9.96 -10.82 0.51
N ASN A 73 -10.38 -12.02 0.11
CA ASN A 73 -11.60 -12.63 0.65
C ASN A 73 -11.48 -13.00 2.14
N ALA A 74 -10.26 -13.14 2.66
CA ALA A 74 -10.00 -13.44 4.05
C ALA A 74 -9.84 -12.17 4.91
N VAL A 75 -9.88 -10.99 4.29
CA VAL A 75 -9.60 -9.71 4.95
C VAL A 75 -10.87 -9.21 5.64
N PRO A 76 -10.87 -9.06 6.97
CA PRO A 76 -11.92 -8.30 7.62
C PRO A 76 -11.82 -6.82 7.17
N SER A 77 -12.98 -6.17 6.99
CA SER A 77 -13.11 -4.82 6.40
C SER A 77 -11.94 -3.88 6.74
N ALA A 78 -11.40 -3.19 5.73
CA ALA A 78 -10.37 -2.16 5.86
C ALA A 78 -10.92 -0.80 5.40
N ASP A 79 -10.29 0.29 5.84
CA ASP A 79 -10.66 1.67 5.49
C ASP A 79 -9.67 2.30 4.50
N VAL A 80 -8.48 1.71 4.41
CA VAL A 80 -7.38 2.18 3.57
C VAL A 80 -6.77 1.00 2.83
N TYR A 81 -6.57 1.15 1.53
CA TYR A 81 -5.95 0.16 0.66
C TYR A 81 -4.70 0.76 0.01
N ILE A 82 -3.51 0.24 0.35
CA ILE A 82 -2.24 0.66 -0.23
C ILE A 82 -1.78 -0.40 -1.23
N ILE A 83 -1.74 -0.06 -2.51
CA ILE A 83 -1.35 -0.99 -3.57
C ILE A 83 0.16 -0.87 -3.82
N SER A 84 0.90 -1.94 -3.51
CA SER A 84 2.38 -2.02 -3.61
C SER A 84 2.84 -3.29 -4.34
N VAL A 85 2.11 -3.71 -5.36
CA VAL A 85 2.49 -4.84 -6.22
C VAL A 85 3.56 -4.48 -7.23
N GLY A 86 4.32 -5.47 -7.69
CA GLY A 86 5.35 -5.29 -8.71
C GLY A 86 4.76 -4.94 -10.07
N THR A 87 5.48 -4.09 -10.81
CA THR A 87 5.15 -3.64 -12.17
C THR A 87 6.38 -3.83 -13.07
N PRO A 88 6.86 -5.08 -13.22
CA PRO A 88 8.12 -5.34 -13.92
C PRO A 88 8.03 -4.90 -15.37
N VAL A 89 9.14 -4.41 -15.93
CA VAL A 89 9.23 -4.03 -17.33
C VAL A 89 9.51 -5.28 -18.16
N GLY A 90 8.68 -5.54 -19.17
CA GLY A 90 8.85 -6.63 -20.12
C GLY A 90 10.01 -6.38 -21.10
N GLU A 91 10.34 -7.40 -21.89
CA GLU A 91 11.38 -7.32 -22.93
C GLU A 91 11.08 -6.25 -23.98
N ASP A 92 9.79 -5.98 -24.22
CA ASP A 92 9.29 -4.91 -25.09
C ASP A 92 9.37 -3.51 -24.46
N ARG A 93 10.01 -3.40 -23.28
CA ARG A 93 10.14 -2.18 -22.47
C ARG A 93 8.80 -1.61 -21.99
N LYS A 94 7.72 -2.40 -22.00
CA LYS A 94 6.44 -1.99 -21.43
C LYS A 94 6.26 -2.54 -20.01
N PRO A 95 5.68 -1.77 -19.09
CA PRO A 95 5.36 -2.28 -17.77
C PRO A 95 4.28 -3.36 -17.88
N LYS A 96 4.49 -4.48 -17.21
CA LYS A 96 3.46 -5.51 -17.00
C LYS A 96 2.57 -5.06 -15.84
N LEU A 97 1.29 -4.85 -16.13
CA LEU A 97 0.32 -4.28 -15.19
C LEU A 97 -0.70 -5.31 -14.69
N ASP A 98 -0.57 -6.59 -15.04
CA ASP A 98 -1.55 -7.64 -14.70
C ASP A 98 -1.83 -7.68 -13.19
N ASP A 99 -0.78 -7.66 -12.37
CA ASP A 99 -0.91 -7.66 -10.91
C ASP A 99 -1.59 -6.39 -10.39
N LEU A 100 -1.26 -5.23 -10.97
CA LEU A 100 -1.89 -3.96 -10.61
C LEU A 100 -3.38 -3.95 -10.97
N ILE A 101 -3.73 -4.46 -12.14
CA ILE A 101 -5.12 -4.55 -12.64
C ILE A 101 -5.92 -5.50 -11.75
N ASN A 102 -5.41 -6.70 -11.49
CA ASN A 102 -6.08 -7.71 -10.67
C ASN A 102 -6.32 -7.20 -9.24
N VAL A 103 -5.30 -6.60 -8.63
CA VAL A 103 -5.42 -6.02 -7.29
C VAL A 103 -6.40 -4.85 -7.27
N SER A 104 -6.38 -3.99 -8.29
CA SER A 104 -7.36 -2.89 -8.38
C SER A 104 -8.80 -3.41 -8.50
N GLN A 105 -9.01 -4.52 -9.22
CA GLN A 105 -10.31 -5.15 -9.31
C GLN A 105 -10.77 -5.72 -7.96
N ASP A 106 -9.87 -6.39 -7.24
CA ASP A 106 -10.18 -6.97 -5.93
C ASP A 106 -10.47 -5.91 -4.88
N VAL A 107 -9.72 -4.80 -4.87
CA VAL A 107 -10.03 -3.64 -4.03
C VAL A 107 -11.39 -3.06 -4.40
N GLY A 108 -11.66 -2.83 -5.69
CA GLY A 108 -12.92 -2.27 -6.14
C GLY A 108 -14.15 -3.08 -5.72
N LYS A 109 -14.06 -4.43 -5.64
CA LYS A 109 -15.17 -5.29 -5.20
C LYS A 109 -15.53 -5.12 -3.72
N VAL A 110 -14.59 -4.72 -2.89
CA VAL A 110 -14.78 -4.59 -1.43
C VAL A 110 -14.85 -3.14 -0.95
N LEU A 111 -14.61 -2.19 -1.85
CA LEU A 111 -14.52 -0.78 -1.57
C LEU A 111 -15.87 -0.21 -1.08
N LYS A 112 -15.80 0.66 -0.07
CA LYS A 112 -16.95 1.32 0.53
C LYS A 112 -16.81 2.84 0.45
N LYS A 113 -17.94 3.52 0.68
CA LYS A 113 -17.94 4.98 0.78
C LYS A 113 -17.08 5.45 1.95
N GLY A 114 -16.19 6.40 1.70
CA GLY A 114 -15.25 6.96 2.66
C GLY A 114 -13.87 6.30 2.67
N ASP A 115 -13.70 5.17 1.96
CA ASP A 115 -12.42 4.46 1.90
C ASP A 115 -11.37 5.27 1.13
N LEU A 116 -10.11 5.02 1.44
CA LEU A 116 -8.95 5.58 0.74
C LEU A 116 -8.19 4.48 -0.01
N VAL A 117 -7.91 4.71 -1.29
CA VAL A 117 -6.96 3.90 -2.06
C VAL A 117 -5.70 4.72 -2.34
N CYS A 118 -4.54 4.18 -2.03
CA CYS A 118 -3.25 4.79 -2.30
C CYS A 118 -2.40 3.87 -3.17
N LEU A 119 -2.07 4.31 -4.39
CA LEU A 119 -1.12 3.61 -5.23
C LEU A 119 0.32 3.96 -4.81
N ARG A 120 1.15 2.94 -4.56
CA ARG A 120 2.57 3.07 -4.22
C ARG A 120 3.48 2.35 -5.22
N SER A 121 2.96 1.37 -5.96
CA SER A 121 3.68 0.73 -7.07
C SER A 121 4.24 1.76 -8.05
N THR A 122 5.48 1.56 -8.49
CA THR A 122 6.09 2.40 -9.53
C THR A 122 5.34 2.21 -10.84
N VAL A 123 4.78 3.29 -11.38
CA VAL A 123 3.99 3.25 -12.61
C VAL A 123 4.34 4.44 -13.50
N ALA A 124 4.01 4.34 -14.79
CA ALA A 124 4.09 5.50 -15.68
C ALA A 124 3.12 6.60 -15.21
N PRO A 125 3.40 7.89 -15.52
CA PRO A 125 2.43 8.96 -15.34
C PRO A 125 1.07 8.57 -15.93
N THR A 126 -0.01 9.17 -15.42
CA THR A 126 -1.42 8.90 -15.76
C THR A 126 -1.98 7.53 -15.37
N THR A 127 -1.14 6.50 -15.11
CA THR A 127 -1.60 5.14 -14.75
C THR A 127 -2.65 5.13 -13.63
N THR A 128 -2.48 5.94 -12.58
CA THR A 128 -3.46 6.01 -11.49
C THR A 128 -4.84 6.50 -11.99
N ARG A 129 -4.87 7.48 -12.90
CA ARG A 129 -6.10 8.09 -13.42
C ARG A 129 -6.73 7.30 -14.58
N GLU A 130 -5.91 6.72 -15.44
CA GLU A 130 -6.37 6.11 -16.69
C GLU A 130 -6.58 4.59 -16.57
N ILE A 131 -5.98 3.95 -15.57
CA ILE A 131 -6.06 2.48 -15.39
C ILE A 131 -6.67 2.14 -14.03
N VAL A 132 -6.06 2.60 -12.93
CA VAL A 132 -6.50 2.20 -11.59
C VAL A 132 -7.87 2.80 -11.24
N MET A 133 -8.05 4.11 -11.44
CA MET A 133 -9.30 4.80 -11.11
C MET A 133 -10.52 4.20 -11.86
N PRO A 134 -10.51 3.99 -13.18
CA PRO A 134 -11.67 3.43 -13.88
C PRO A 134 -11.99 1.99 -13.46
N ILE A 135 -10.98 1.20 -13.11
CA ILE A 135 -11.19 -0.16 -12.57
C ILE A 135 -11.91 -0.07 -11.21
N LEU A 136 -11.43 0.77 -10.30
CA LEU A 136 -12.03 0.93 -8.97
C LEU A 136 -13.48 1.42 -9.08
N GLU A 137 -13.75 2.44 -9.90
CA GLU A 137 -15.11 2.96 -10.10
C GLU A 137 -16.03 1.91 -10.72
N LYS A 138 -15.56 1.19 -11.75
CA LYS A 138 -16.35 0.15 -12.42
C LYS A 138 -16.71 -1.00 -11.48
N MET A 139 -15.76 -1.46 -10.68
CA MET A 139 -15.94 -2.64 -9.82
C MET A 139 -16.75 -2.34 -8.56
N SER A 140 -16.67 -1.11 -8.05
CA SER A 140 -17.39 -0.69 -6.84
C SER A 140 -18.74 -0.04 -7.12
N GLY A 141 -18.95 0.54 -8.31
CA GLY A 141 -20.07 1.43 -8.60
C GLY A 141 -20.00 2.78 -7.86
N LEU A 142 -18.85 3.10 -7.25
CA LEU A 142 -18.58 4.35 -6.53
C LEU A 142 -17.77 5.32 -7.41
N ARG A 143 -17.84 6.62 -7.10
CA ARG A 143 -17.09 7.65 -7.82
C ARG A 143 -15.85 8.13 -7.04
N ALA A 144 -14.69 8.10 -7.69
CA ALA A 144 -13.44 8.57 -7.11
C ALA A 144 -13.47 10.08 -6.85
N GLY A 145 -12.94 10.50 -5.69
CA GLY A 145 -12.94 11.89 -5.24
C GLY A 145 -14.27 12.36 -4.63
N TYR A 146 -15.31 11.53 -4.64
CA TYR A 146 -16.63 11.84 -4.07
C TYR A 146 -17.07 10.77 -3.07
N ASP A 147 -17.22 9.53 -3.53
CA ASP A 147 -17.61 8.40 -2.69
C ASP A 147 -16.41 7.76 -2.02
N PHE A 148 -15.25 7.67 -2.69
CA PHE A 148 -13.99 7.18 -2.12
C PHE A 148 -12.83 8.10 -2.53
N PHE A 149 -11.70 7.96 -1.85
CA PHE A 149 -10.53 8.82 -2.05
C PHE A 149 -9.40 8.06 -2.76
N LEU A 150 -8.62 8.77 -3.58
CA LEU A 150 -7.57 8.17 -4.38
C LEU A 150 -6.29 9.03 -4.35
N SER A 151 -5.16 8.41 -4.06
CA SER A 151 -3.85 9.07 -4.04
C SER A 151 -2.76 8.21 -4.67
N PHE A 152 -1.61 8.84 -4.94
CA PHE A 152 -0.35 8.21 -5.31
C PHE A 152 0.72 8.68 -4.34
N ALA A 153 1.46 7.75 -3.76
CA ALA A 153 2.55 8.03 -2.84
C ALA A 153 3.75 7.14 -3.23
N PRO A 154 4.64 7.61 -4.12
CA PRO A 154 5.74 6.79 -4.63
C PRO A 154 6.71 6.39 -3.52
N GLU A 155 7.25 5.18 -3.62
CA GLU A 155 8.39 4.76 -2.81
C GLU A 155 9.71 5.25 -3.40
N ARG A 156 10.65 5.64 -2.54
CA ARG A 156 12.00 6.10 -2.93
C ARG A 156 13.12 5.55 -2.05
N ALA A 157 12.80 4.77 -1.03
CA ALA A 157 13.80 4.24 -0.12
C ALA A 157 14.73 3.23 -0.81
N ALA A 158 16.01 3.30 -0.50
CA ALA A 158 17.03 2.40 -1.03
C ALA A 158 16.99 1.03 -0.36
N GLU A 159 17.28 -0.02 -1.13
CA GLU A 159 17.45 -1.36 -0.58
C GLU A 159 18.61 -1.38 0.45
N GLY A 160 18.42 -2.08 1.58
CA GLY A 160 19.39 -2.12 2.68
C GLY A 160 19.22 -1.01 3.72
N LYS A 161 18.39 0.01 3.45
CA LYS A 161 18.14 1.16 4.34
C LYS A 161 16.66 1.56 4.42
N ALA A 162 15.77 0.77 3.86
CA ALA A 162 14.37 1.13 3.71
C ALA A 162 13.67 1.43 5.03
N LEU A 163 13.97 0.69 6.10
CA LEU A 163 13.34 0.95 7.40
C LEU A 163 13.75 2.28 8.03
N GLU A 164 15.02 2.66 7.85
CA GLU A 164 15.54 3.95 8.31
C GLU A 164 15.03 5.08 7.43
N GLU A 165 15.09 4.91 6.11
CA GLU A 165 14.73 5.92 5.13
C GLU A 165 13.24 6.19 5.08
N LEU A 166 12.36 5.20 5.30
CA LEU A 166 10.93 5.45 5.43
C LEU A 166 10.59 6.41 6.58
N LYS A 167 11.40 6.42 7.64
CA LYS A 167 11.24 7.32 8.79
C LYS A 167 11.79 8.73 8.51
N ASN A 168 12.87 8.81 7.75
CA ASN A 168 13.63 10.05 7.56
C ASN A 168 13.36 10.78 6.23
N LEU A 169 13.02 10.05 5.16
CA LEU A 169 12.75 10.62 3.85
C LEU A 169 11.38 11.31 3.83
N SER A 170 11.36 12.48 3.20
CA SER A 170 10.10 13.16 2.93
C SER A 170 9.21 12.30 2.02
N GLN A 171 7.97 12.05 2.42
CA GLN A 171 7.01 11.32 1.59
C GLN A 171 6.31 12.28 0.66
N ILE A 172 6.30 11.95 -0.64
CA ILE A 172 5.61 12.73 -1.66
C ILE A 172 4.19 12.15 -1.81
N ILE A 173 3.18 13.01 -1.83
CA ILE A 173 1.79 12.60 -1.93
C ILE A 173 1.08 13.44 -2.99
N GLY A 174 0.59 12.78 -4.04
CA GLY A 174 -0.35 13.34 -5.01
C GLY A 174 -1.74 12.81 -4.72
N GLY A 175 -2.68 13.68 -4.37
CA GLY A 175 -4.10 13.31 -4.20
C GLY A 175 -4.90 13.61 -5.46
N LEU A 176 -5.95 12.82 -5.73
CA LEU A 176 -6.93 13.15 -6.77
C LEU A 176 -7.60 14.50 -6.48
N ASN A 177 -7.80 14.80 -5.20
CA ASN A 177 -8.22 16.09 -4.67
C ASN A 177 -7.53 16.36 -3.31
N GLY A 178 -7.76 17.55 -2.74
CA GLY A 178 -7.16 17.95 -1.46
C GLY A 178 -7.49 17.00 -0.30
N THR A 179 -8.71 16.46 -0.24
CA THR A 179 -9.12 15.50 0.79
C THR A 179 -8.33 14.19 0.67
N SER A 180 -8.16 13.69 -0.56
CA SER A 180 -7.37 12.48 -0.80
C SER A 180 -5.91 12.68 -0.38
N ALA A 181 -5.31 13.85 -0.69
CA ALA A 181 -3.96 14.18 -0.25
C ALA A 181 -3.85 14.26 1.28
N SER A 182 -4.81 14.92 1.95
CA SER A 182 -4.82 15.07 3.41
C SER A 182 -4.96 13.73 4.13
N LEU A 183 -5.89 12.88 3.69
CA LEU A 183 -6.12 11.58 4.31
C LEU A 183 -4.90 10.67 4.19
N THR A 184 -4.22 10.69 3.04
CA THR A 184 -2.97 9.95 2.85
C THR A 184 -1.84 10.55 3.70
N ALA A 185 -1.73 11.87 3.76
CA ALA A 185 -0.73 12.55 4.59
C ALA A 185 -0.87 12.19 6.07
N ASP A 186 -2.09 12.12 6.60
CA ASP A 186 -2.35 11.76 8.00
C ASP A 186 -1.83 10.36 8.37
N ILE A 187 -1.82 9.43 7.41
CA ILE A 187 -1.28 8.08 7.59
C ILE A 187 0.25 8.14 7.58
N PHE A 188 0.84 8.74 6.53
CA PHE A 188 2.29 8.78 6.40
C PHE A 188 2.96 9.67 7.46
N ASN A 189 2.28 10.67 8.02
CA ASN A 189 2.74 11.47 9.17
C ASN A 189 2.97 10.63 10.44
N LYS A 190 2.42 9.41 10.53
CA LYS A 190 2.70 8.50 11.65
C LYS A 190 4.10 7.90 11.59
N ILE A 191 4.71 7.90 10.41
CA ILE A 191 5.96 7.18 10.17
C ILE A 191 7.07 8.08 9.65
N ALA A 192 6.74 9.11 8.87
CA ALA A 192 7.70 9.96 8.18
C ALA A 192 7.85 11.33 8.85
N SER A 193 9.08 11.86 8.85
CA SER A 193 9.43 13.18 9.41
C SER A 193 8.81 14.36 8.66
N LYS A 194 8.51 14.20 7.37
CA LYS A 194 8.03 15.29 6.50
C LYS A 194 7.15 14.76 5.38
N ILE A 195 6.07 15.47 5.09
CA ILE A 195 5.19 15.23 3.95
C ILE A 195 5.31 16.37 2.95
N ILE A 196 5.35 16.03 1.66
CA ILE A 196 5.32 16.98 0.54
C ILE A 196 4.09 16.65 -0.29
N ILE A 197 3.07 17.51 -0.23
CA ILE A 197 1.87 17.40 -1.07
C ILE A 197 2.16 18.07 -2.41
N VAL A 198 1.84 17.38 -3.51
CA VAL A 198 1.93 17.90 -4.88
C VAL A 198 0.55 18.07 -5.49
N ASN A 199 0.45 18.98 -6.46
CA ASN A 199 -0.84 19.48 -6.98
C ASN A 199 -1.59 18.50 -7.89
N SER A 200 -0.97 17.38 -8.26
CA SER A 200 -1.59 16.41 -9.16
C SER A 200 -1.22 14.98 -8.78
N LEU A 201 -2.26 14.15 -8.68
CA LEU A 201 -2.17 12.72 -8.97
C LEU A 201 -1.74 12.46 -10.41
#